data_AF-A0A846PLL6-F1
#
_entry.id   AF-A0A846PLL6-F1
#
_cell.length_a   1.000
_cell.length_b   1.000
_cell.length_c   1.000
_cell.angle_alpha   90.00
_cell.angle_beta   90.00
_cell.angle_gamma   90.00
#
_symmetry.space_group_name_H-M   'P 1'
#
loop_
_entity.id
_entity.type
_entity.pdbx_description
1 polymer ?
#
loop_
_entity_poly.entity_id
_entity_poly.type
_entity_poly.pdbx_seq_one_letter_code
_entity_poly.pdbx_strand_id
1 'polypeptide(L)'
;MPSVHKGGHIIPSIIARDHILKAIREIDELGVPDRRKSTNYCLIHEQRHYPPKYVISIAARYAIGTELGHHDFYGGKGSGCANQFLRNRGFQIAECQCGGLISIEMPEAASELEGFREELSRGSCCCSDLLVGFTFEDIVEAEPPSEKGVYVVRIRKRSERLPEAMISEAKQLMARVGWKMLEKKVMSRIKRLRGISQCPVIYIGGAGTQPGSRNTLKGRYSEFSGRHTAMYPVWILLYFGWELEFGWKATNDPANEEAELKRKYRKIHQERLPALVEQ
;
A
#
# COMPACT_ATOMS: atom_id res chain seq x y z
N MET A 1 -53.91 2.76 6.05
CA MET A 1 -52.66 2.68 6.82
C MET A 1 -51.95 4.01 6.68
N PRO A 2 -51.58 4.69 7.79
CA PRO A 2 -51.01 6.03 7.71
C PRO A 2 -49.61 5.97 7.09
N SER A 3 -49.33 6.98 6.26
CA SER A 3 -48.08 7.17 5.52
C SER A 3 -46.90 7.27 6.47
N VAL A 4 -45.87 6.45 6.25
CA VAL A 4 -44.57 6.65 6.89
C VAL A 4 -44.01 7.98 6.41
N HIS A 5 -43.91 8.92 7.35
CA HIS A 5 -43.41 10.27 7.13
C HIS A 5 -42.02 10.25 6.47
N LYS A 6 -41.84 11.12 5.47
CA LYS A 6 -40.53 11.57 4.97
C LYS A 6 -39.81 12.29 6.12
N GLY A 7 -39.04 11.54 6.90
CA GLY A 7 -38.30 12.03 8.07
C GLY A 7 -37.11 12.90 7.64
N GLY A 8 -37.00 14.07 8.26
CA GLY A 8 -36.12 15.16 7.85
C GLY A 8 -34.62 14.88 7.91
N HIS A 9 -33.89 15.73 7.19
CA HIS A 9 -32.44 15.75 7.07
C HIS A 9 -31.73 16.12 8.38
N ILE A 10 -31.78 15.24 9.39
CA ILE A 10 -31.29 15.55 10.75
C ILE A 10 -30.25 14.52 11.17
N ILE A 11 -29.07 15.01 11.57
CA ILE A 11 -28.03 14.19 12.15
C ILE A 11 -28.40 13.90 13.62
N PRO A 12 -28.52 12.62 14.05
CA PRO A 12 -28.92 12.28 15.41
C PRO A 12 -27.98 12.89 16.47
N SER A 13 -28.54 13.64 17.42
CA SER A 13 -27.77 14.32 18.48
C SER A 13 -27.06 13.34 19.43
N ILE A 14 -27.51 12.09 19.51
CA ILE A 14 -26.90 11.01 20.30
C ILE A 14 -25.51 10.59 19.79
N ILE A 15 -25.17 10.87 18.53
CA ILE A 15 -23.79 10.67 18.07
C ILE A 15 -22.91 11.60 18.89
N ALA A 16 -22.05 11.07 19.75
CA ALA A 16 -21.16 11.82 20.64
C ALA A 16 -19.75 11.88 20.06
N ARG A 17 -18.87 12.66 20.70
CA ARG A 17 -17.46 12.78 20.31
C ARG A 17 -16.77 11.41 20.19
N ASP A 18 -17.03 10.50 21.12
CA ASP A 18 -16.42 9.16 21.13
C ASP A 18 -16.85 8.28 19.96
N HIS A 19 -18.10 8.43 19.48
CA HIS A 19 -18.57 7.75 18.28
C HIS A 19 -17.84 8.25 17.03
N ILE A 20 -17.54 9.55 16.97
CA ILE A 20 -16.76 10.15 15.89
C ILE A 20 -15.30 9.66 15.93
N LEU A 21 -14.69 9.55 17.11
CA LEU A 21 -13.34 8.99 17.24
C LEU A 21 -13.28 7.51 16.82
N LYS A 22 -14.29 6.71 17.20
CA LYS A 22 -14.41 5.32 16.72
C LYS A 22 -14.52 5.25 15.19
N ALA A 23 -15.32 6.14 14.60
CA ALA A 23 -15.45 6.26 13.16
C ALA A 23 -14.13 6.65 12.47
N ILE A 24 -13.38 7.59 13.03
CA ILE A 24 -12.07 7.98 12.49
C ILE A 24 -11.10 6.80 12.50
N ARG A 25 -11.02 6.04 13.60
CA ARG A 25 -10.18 4.83 13.67
C ARG A 25 -10.58 3.77 12.63
N GLU A 26 -11.88 3.52 12.46
CA GLU A 26 -12.35 2.60 11.41
C GLU A 26 -11.96 3.10 10.01
N ILE A 27 -11.99 4.42 9.78
CA ILE A 27 -11.55 5.02 8.51
C ILE A 27 -10.04 4.92 8.34
N ASP A 28 -9.24 5.03 9.41
CA ASP A 28 -7.80 4.80 9.34
C ASP A 28 -7.48 3.34 8.98
N GLU A 29 -8.28 2.37 9.47
CA GLU A 29 -8.08 0.94 9.21
C GLU A 29 -8.60 0.49 7.83
N LEU A 30 -9.78 0.95 7.45
CA LEU A 30 -10.51 0.47 6.26
C LEU A 30 -10.43 1.43 5.07
N GLY A 31 -10.03 2.67 5.31
CA GLY A 31 -9.97 3.73 4.32
C GLY A 31 -11.33 4.37 4.00
N VAL A 32 -11.29 5.33 3.09
CA VAL A 32 -12.46 6.04 2.56
C VAL A 32 -12.80 5.50 1.17
N PRO A 33 -14.01 4.98 0.92
CA PRO A 33 -14.46 4.63 -0.44
C PRO A 33 -14.46 5.85 -1.36
N ASP A 34 -14.11 5.70 -2.64
CA ASP A 34 -13.97 6.83 -3.58
C ASP A 34 -15.20 7.74 -3.65
N ARG A 35 -16.41 7.16 -3.62
CA ARG A 35 -17.69 7.91 -3.63
C ARG A 35 -17.98 8.68 -2.35
N ARG A 36 -17.16 8.50 -1.31
CA ARG A 36 -17.33 9.09 0.03
C ARG A 36 -16.18 10.05 0.38
N LYS A 37 -15.26 10.31 -0.55
CA LYS A 37 -14.15 11.26 -0.41
C LYS A 37 -14.64 12.70 -0.20
N SER A 38 -13.80 13.51 0.44
CA SER A 38 -14.07 14.94 0.64
C SER A 38 -14.11 15.68 -0.70
N THR A 39 -15.13 16.51 -0.89
CA THR A 39 -15.20 17.41 -2.05
C THR A 39 -14.87 18.84 -1.64
N ASN A 40 -15.62 19.39 -0.69
CA ASN A 40 -15.54 20.82 -0.32
C ASN A 40 -14.90 21.08 1.05
N TYR A 41 -14.98 20.11 1.97
CA TYR A 41 -14.49 20.27 3.35
C TYR A 41 -13.86 18.99 3.86
N CYS A 42 -12.89 19.14 4.75
CA CYS A 42 -12.26 18.05 5.51
C CYS A 42 -12.46 18.28 7.01
N LEU A 43 -12.69 17.21 7.75
CA LEU A 43 -12.47 17.17 9.18
C LEU A 43 -10.98 16.95 9.41
N ILE A 44 -10.37 17.77 10.26
CA ILE A 44 -8.96 17.63 10.65
C ILE A 44 -8.89 17.02 12.04
N HIS A 45 -8.17 15.91 12.15
CA HIS A 45 -7.88 15.24 13.40
C HIS A 45 -6.47 14.67 13.34
N GLU A 46 -5.62 14.99 14.33
CA GLU A 46 -4.22 14.52 14.38
C GLU A 46 -3.46 14.75 13.06
N GLN A 47 -3.58 15.97 12.51
CA GLN A 47 -2.97 16.38 11.23
C GLN A 47 -3.41 15.53 10.01
N ARG A 48 -4.53 14.81 10.15
CA ARG A 48 -5.13 14.03 9.07
C ARG A 48 -6.47 14.58 8.62
N HIS A 49 -6.76 14.41 7.33
CA HIS A 49 -8.00 14.89 6.70
C HIS A 49 -9.00 13.77 6.46
N TYR A 50 -10.23 13.97 6.94
CA TYR A 50 -11.32 12.98 6.82
C TYR A 50 -12.56 13.59 6.16
N PRO A 51 -13.33 12.83 5.35
CA PRO A 51 -14.58 13.32 4.78
C PRO A 51 -15.68 13.51 5.84
N PRO A 52 -16.15 14.74 6.10
CA PRO A 52 -17.09 15.02 7.18
C PRO A 52 -18.37 14.17 7.12
N LYS A 53 -18.95 14.01 5.93
CA LYS A 53 -20.17 13.19 5.77
C LYS A 53 -19.91 11.71 6.00
N TYR A 54 -18.74 11.22 5.62
CA TYR A 54 -18.44 9.80 5.80
C TYR A 54 -18.18 9.50 7.27
N VAL A 55 -17.44 10.36 7.96
CA VAL A 55 -17.21 10.24 9.42
C VAL A 55 -18.54 10.13 10.19
N ILE A 56 -19.53 10.98 9.88
CA ILE A 56 -20.84 10.94 10.54
C ILE A 56 -21.62 9.66 10.21
N SER A 57 -21.53 9.18 8.97
CA SER A 57 -22.11 7.91 8.51
C SER A 57 -21.72 6.75 9.42
N ILE A 58 -20.40 6.60 9.60
CA ILE A 58 -19.81 5.53 10.40
C ILE A 58 -20.09 5.75 11.88
N ALA A 59 -20.02 7.00 12.36
CA ALA A 59 -20.31 7.33 13.76
C ALA A 59 -21.76 6.99 14.15
N ALA A 60 -22.72 7.12 13.22
CA ALA A 60 -24.09 6.69 13.43
C ALA A 60 -24.20 5.18 13.65
N ARG A 61 -23.41 4.37 12.92
CA ARG A 61 -23.33 2.92 13.13
C ARG A 61 -22.98 2.59 14.58
N TYR A 62 -22.01 3.31 15.15
CA TYR A 62 -21.60 3.15 16.54
C TYR A 62 -22.61 3.67 17.56
N ALA A 63 -23.39 4.70 17.22
CA ALA A 63 -24.32 5.35 18.15
C ALA A 63 -25.71 4.69 18.18
N ILE A 64 -26.22 4.29 17.01
CA ILE A 64 -27.61 3.83 16.81
C ILE A 64 -27.69 2.50 16.05
N GLY A 65 -26.57 1.82 15.83
CA GLY A 65 -26.50 0.51 15.18
C GLY A 65 -26.68 0.51 13.66
N THR A 66 -26.91 1.69 13.04
CA THR A 66 -27.16 1.81 11.60
C THR A 66 -26.33 2.94 11.00
N GLU A 67 -25.77 2.69 9.81
CA GLU A 67 -25.03 3.70 9.04
C GLU A 67 -26.00 4.64 8.31
N LEU A 68 -25.72 5.95 8.32
CA LEU A 68 -26.55 6.95 7.63
C LEU A 68 -26.19 7.05 6.13
N GLY A 69 -27.20 6.98 5.28
CA GLY A 69 -27.08 7.21 3.85
C GLY A 69 -26.62 8.63 3.50
N HIS A 70 -26.00 8.78 2.34
CA HIS A 70 -25.48 10.09 1.91
C HIS A 70 -26.57 11.13 1.61
N HIS A 71 -27.82 10.70 1.49
CA HIS A 71 -29.02 11.54 1.30
C HIS A 71 -29.68 11.96 2.62
N ASP A 72 -29.28 11.35 3.73
CA ASP A 72 -29.97 11.50 5.02
C ASP A 72 -29.65 12.85 5.69
N PHE A 73 -28.59 13.54 5.26
CA PHE A 73 -28.21 14.85 5.78
C PHE A 73 -27.36 15.64 4.78
N TYR A 74 -27.36 16.96 4.92
CA TYR A 74 -26.59 17.87 4.06
C TYR A 74 -25.13 18.01 4.50
N GLY A 75 -24.24 18.14 3.52
CA GLY A 75 -22.87 18.60 3.73
C GLY A 75 -22.76 20.11 3.46
N GLY A 76 -21.70 20.77 3.93
CA GLY A 76 -21.42 22.17 3.61
C GLY A 76 -21.63 23.16 4.76
N LYS A 77 -21.92 24.42 4.42
CA LYS A 77 -22.11 25.54 5.35
C LYS A 77 -23.63 25.75 5.57
N GLY A 78 -24.10 25.73 6.82
CA GLY A 78 -25.51 25.92 7.18
C GLY A 78 -25.88 25.28 8.52
N SER A 79 -27.04 25.68 9.07
CA SER A 79 -27.57 25.08 10.31
C SER A 79 -27.94 23.62 10.06
N GLY A 80 -27.57 22.70 10.97
CA GLY A 80 -27.89 21.27 10.86
C GLY A 80 -27.08 20.47 9.84
N CYS A 81 -26.04 21.07 9.24
CA CYS A 81 -25.14 20.39 8.30
C CYS A 81 -24.01 19.63 9.02
N ALA A 82 -23.42 18.66 8.30
CA ALA A 82 -22.31 17.82 8.80
C ALA A 82 -21.18 18.62 9.46
N ASN A 83 -20.78 19.73 8.85
CA ASN A 83 -19.66 20.53 9.34
C ASN A 83 -19.95 21.19 10.68
N GLN A 84 -21.15 21.76 10.85
CA GLN A 84 -21.55 22.39 12.11
C GLN A 84 -21.69 21.34 13.22
N PHE A 85 -22.26 20.18 12.89
CA PHE A 85 -22.43 19.07 13.82
C PHE A 85 -21.10 18.60 14.43
N LEU A 86 -20.06 18.49 13.60
CA LEU A 86 -18.71 18.08 14.01
C LEU A 86 -18.00 19.19 14.80
N ARG A 87 -18.14 20.46 14.39
CA ARG A 87 -17.61 21.62 15.16
C ARG A 87 -18.19 21.68 16.57
N ASN A 88 -19.49 21.46 16.73
CA ASN A 88 -20.16 21.42 18.03
C ASN A 88 -19.67 20.28 18.95
N ARG A 89 -18.90 19.32 18.41
CA ARG A 89 -18.27 18.20 19.14
C ARG A 89 -16.77 18.36 19.29
N GLY A 90 -16.25 19.55 19.01
CA GLY A 90 -14.85 19.91 19.19
C GLY A 90 -13.93 19.46 18.06
N PHE A 91 -14.45 19.19 16.85
CA PHE A 91 -13.62 18.86 15.69
C PHE A 91 -13.38 20.08 14.80
N GLN A 92 -12.15 20.19 14.30
CA GLN A 92 -11.79 21.20 13.34
C GLN A 92 -12.26 20.80 11.94
N ILE A 93 -12.90 21.72 11.22
CA ILE A 93 -13.25 21.56 9.81
C ILE A 93 -12.54 22.65 9.01
N ALA A 94 -11.89 22.26 7.91
CA ALA A 94 -11.24 23.15 6.95
C ALA A 94 -11.80 22.95 5.54
N GLU A 95 -11.58 23.92 4.66
CA GLU A 95 -11.88 23.74 3.23
C GLU A 95 -10.96 22.68 2.63
N CYS A 96 -11.51 21.82 1.77
CA CYS A 96 -10.76 20.72 1.21
C CYS A 96 -9.77 21.24 0.15
N GLN A 97 -8.47 21.11 0.41
CA GLN A 97 -7.41 21.38 -0.55
C GLN A 97 -6.67 20.10 -1.00
N CYS A 98 -7.00 18.95 -0.39
CA CYS A 98 -6.31 17.68 -0.64
C CYS A 98 -6.98 16.77 -1.70
N GLY A 99 -8.03 17.25 -2.39
CA GLY A 99 -8.74 16.44 -3.40
C GLY A 99 -9.43 15.19 -2.84
N GLY A 100 -9.68 15.12 -1.52
CA GLY A 100 -10.30 13.95 -0.89
C GLY A 100 -9.35 12.81 -0.52
N LEU A 101 -8.04 13.05 -0.59
CA LEU A 101 -7.01 12.17 -0.02
C LEU A 101 -6.90 12.44 1.49
N ILE A 102 -6.78 11.39 2.30
CA ILE A 102 -6.41 11.54 3.71
C ILE A 102 -4.95 11.99 3.71
N SER A 103 -4.69 13.29 3.91
CA SER A 103 -3.33 13.75 4.17
C SER A 103 -2.91 13.16 5.51
N ILE A 104 -1.70 12.61 5.59
CA ILE A 104 -1.05 12.27 6.85
C ILE A 104 0.11 13.24 6.94
N GLU A 105 -0.04 14.36 7.67
CA GLU A 105 1.08 15.25 7.92
C GLU A 105 1.74 14.91 9.26
N MET A 106 3.02 14.53 9.20
CA MET A 106 3.91 14.42 10.35
C MET A 106 4.38 15.83 10.75
N PRO A 107 4.39 16.20 12.06
CA PRO A 107 4.85 17.52 12.46
C PRO A 107 6.39 17.65 12.47
N GLU A 108 6.85 18.85 12.08
CA GLU A 108 8.11 19.53 12.47
C GLU A 108 9.49 19.04 11.96
N ALA A 109 9.59 18.56 10.72
CA ALA A 109 10.92 18.35 10.08
C ALA A 109 11.07 19.09 8.73
N ALA A 110 10.32 20.19 8.52
CA ALA A 110 10.24 20.86 7.22
C ALA A 110 11.55 21.52 6.76
N SER A 111 12.43 21.94 7.67
CA SER A 111 13.74 22.51 7.30
C SER A 111 14.84 21.47 7.06
N GLU A 112 14.65 20.22 7.51
CA GLU A 112 15.54 19.11 7.17
C GLU A 112 15.15 18.46 5.82
N LEU A 113 13.92 18.71 5.36
CA LEU A 113 13.31 18.10 4.17
C LEU A 113 13.77 18.67 2.81
N GLU A 114 14.33 19.88 2.75
CA GLU A 114 14.96 20.34 1.51
C GLU A 114 16.27 19.58 1.23
N GLY A 115 17.01 19.18 2.27
CA GLY A 115 18.13 18.23 2.12
C GLY A 115 17.64 16.81 1.81
N PHE A 116 16.54 16.39 2.44
CA PHE A 116 15.98 15.04 2.31
C PHE A 116 15.33 14.75 0.94
N ARG A 117 14.80 15.77 0.25
CA ARG A 117 14.22 15.62 -1.10
C ARG A 117 15.27 15.39 -2.18
N GLU A 118 16.46 15.98 -2.04
CA GLU A 118 17.59 15.64 -2.90
C GLU A 118 18.13 14.22 -2.61
N GLU A 119 18.14 13.77 -1.34
CA GLU A 119 18.52 12.40 -0.95
C GLU A 119 17.51 11.31 -1.37
N LEU A 120 16.21 11.58 -1.39
CA LEU A 120 15.21 10.61 -1.89
C LEU A 120 15.25 10.48 -3.43
N SER A 121 15.80 11.47 -4.13
CA SER A 121 16.11 11.39 -5.57
C SER A 121 17.48 10.76 -5.85
N ARG A 122 18.36 10.70 -4.85
CA ARG A 122 19.69 10.06 -4.89
C ARG A 122 19.74 8.92 -3.89
N GLY A 123 19.20 7.77 -4.31
CA GLY A 123 19.06 6.58 -3.50
C GLY A 123 20.24 6.22 -2.58
N SER A 124 20.13 6.62 -1.32
CA SER A 124 20.75 5.90 -0.21
C SER A 124 19.75 4.86 0.28
N CYS A 125 19.59 3.80 -0.51
CA CYS A 125 19.08 2.55 0.04
C CYS A 125 20.12 2.05 1.04
N CYS A 126 19.73 1.55 2.21
CA CYS A 126 20.65 0.86 3.13
C CYS A 126 21.37 -0.35 2.48
N CYS A 127 20.98 -0.74 1.27
CA CYS A 127 21.61 -1.76 0.43
C CYS A 127 22.26 -1.19 -0.85
N SER A 128 22.55 0.11 -0.96
CA SER A 128 23.28 0.67 -2.11
C SER A 128 24.59 -0.07 -2.33
N ASP A 129 25.35 -0.27 -1.25
CA ASP A 129 26.66 -0.93 -1.27
C ASP A 129 26.54 -2.45 -1.56
N LEU A 130 25.40 -3.04 -1.20
CA LEU A 130 25.10 -4.44 -1.48
C LEU A 130 24.97 -4.70 -2.98
N LEU A 131 24.54 -3.68 -3.73
CA LEU A 131 24.16 -3.78 -5.13
C LEU A 131 25.21 -3.18 -6.08
N VAL A 132 26.43 -2.91 -5.58
CA VAL A 132 27.54 -2.47 -6.42
C VAL A 132 27.83 -3.52 -7.50
N GLY A 133 27.92 -3.06 -8.74
CA GLY A 133 28.16 -3.92 -9.92
C GLY A 133 26.90 -4.58 -10.50
N PHE A 134 25.71 -4.24 -10.01
CA PHE A 134 24.46 -4.61 -10.66
C PHE A 134 24.10 -3.62 -11.77
N THR A 135 23.54 -4.16 -12.86
CA THR A 135 22.77 -3.38 -13.85
C THR A 135 21.31 -3.41 -13.43
N PHE A 136 20.58 -2.29 -13.58
CA PHE A 136 19.16 -2.18 -13.26
C PHE A 136 18.39 -1.60 -14.44
N GLU A 137 17.27 -2.23 -14.78
CA GLU A 137 16.33 -1.76 -15.79
C GLU A 137 14.90 -1.85 -15.25
N ASP A 138 13.98 -1.09 -15.84
CA ASP A 138 12.55 -1.17 -15.55
C ASP A 138 12.06 -2.62 -15.75
N ILE A 139 11.37 -3.20 -14.76
CA ILE A 139 11.00 -4.62 -14.82
C ILE A 139 10.07 -4.96 -15.99
N VAL A 140 9.40 -3.98 -16.59
CA VAL A 140 8.48 -4.21 -17.72
C VAL A 140 9.25 -4.36 -19.03
N GLU A 141 10.37 -3.65 -19.16
CA GLU A 141 11.14 -3.53 -20.40
C GLU A 141 12.54 -4.17 -20.30
N ALA A 142 12.86 -4.81 -19.17
CA ALA A 142 14.21 -5.30 -18.90
C ALA A 142 14.68 -6.36 -19.91
N GLU A 143 15.93 -6.25 -20.35
CA GLU A 143 16.58 -7.21 -21.25
C GLU A 143 17.82 -7.88 -20.63
N PRO A 144 17.67 -8.69 -19.57
CA PRO A 144 18.80 -9.34 -18.93
C PRO A 144 19.48 -10.36 -19.87
N PRO A 145 20.80 -10.58 -19.70
CA PRO A 145 21.57 -11.45 -20.58
C PRO A 145 21.23 -12.93 -20.40
N SER A 146 21.54 -13.73 -21.41
CA SER A 146 21.45 -15.20 -21.37
C SER A 146 22.64 -15.84 -20.64
N GLU A 147 22.99 -15.30 -19.48
CA GLU A 147 24.14 -15.71 -18.67
C GLU A 147 23.70 -16.22 -17.30
N LYS A 148 24.58 -16.94 -16.61
CA LYS A 148 24.39 -17.26 -15.19
C LYS A 148 24.68 -16.04 -14.34
N GLY A 149 24.04 -15.95 -13.18
CA GLY A 149 24.26 -14.82 -12.31
C GLY A 149 23.29 -14.74 -11.14
N VAL A 150 23.31 -13.59 -10.50
CA VAL A 150 22.36 -13.22 -9.44
C VAL A 150 21.49 -12.07 -9.91
N TYR A 151 20.26 -12.02 -9.41
CA TYR A 151 19.31 -10.98 -9.74
C TYR A 151 18.54 -10.51 -8.51
N VAL A 152 18.04 -9.28 -8.63
CA VAL A 152 17.35 -8.55 -7.58
C VAL A 152 16.10 -7.95 -8.19
N VAL A 153 15.00 -7.95 -7.43
CA VAL A 153 13.85 -7.07 -7.73
C VAL A 153 13.84 -5.98 -6.67
N ARG A 154 13.81 -4.73 -7.12
CA ARG A 154 13.70 -3.58 -6.23
C ARG A 154 12.57 -2.64 -6.64
N ILE A 155 12.09 -1.86 -5.69
CA ILE A 155 11.07 -0.84 -5.91
C ILE A 155 11.77 0.44 -6.36
N ARG A 156 11.45 0.93 -7.56
CA ARG A 156 11.85 2.26 -8.03
C ARG A 156 10.96 3.33 -7.44
N LYS A 157 9.64 3.09 -7.46
CA LYS A 157 8.63 4.03 -6.97
C LYS A 157 7.46 3.29 -6.34
N ARG A 158 7.03 3.76 -5.18
CA ARG A 158 5.84 3.27 -4.48
C ARG A 158 4.62 4.05 -4.96
N SER A 159 3.49 3.38 -5.13
CA SER A 159 2.20 4.05 -5.26
C SER A 159 1.54 4.24 -3.88
N GLU A 160 0.50 5.06 -3.83
CA GLU A 160 -0.29 5.32 -2.62
C GLU A 160 -1.00 4.06 -2.08
N ARG A 161 -1.18 3.02 -2.91
CA ARG A 161 -1.85 1.80 -2.46
C ARG A 161 -0.93 1.00 -1.55
N LEU A 162 -1.38 0.77 -0.31
CA LEU A 162 -0.64 0.01 0.70
C LEU A 162 -0.74 -1.50 0.47
N PRO A 163 0.32 -2.28 0.81
CA PRO A 163 0.33 -3.74 0.69
C PRO A 163 -0.89 -4.46 1.28
N GLU A 164 -1.36 -4.05 2.45
CA GLU A 164 -2.53 -4.64 3.12
C GLU A 164 -3.79 -4.54 2.26
N ALA A 165 -3.98 -3.38 1.62
CA ALA A 165 -5.11 -3.13 0.75
C ALA A 165 -5.00 -3.98 -0.54
N MET A 166 -3.81 -4.06 -1.12
CA MET A 166 -3.55 -4.92 -2.28
C MET A 166 -3.85 -6.39 -2.00
N ILE A 167 -3.44 -6.89 -0.83
CA ILE A 167 -3.70 -8.28 -0.40
C ILE A 167 -5.21 -8.50 -0.24
N SER A 168 -5.92 -7.55 0.36
CA SER A 168 -7.37 -7.63 0.56
C SER A 168 -8.11 -7.70 -0.78
N GLU A 169 -7.76 -6.85 -1.73
CA GLU A 169 -8.36 -6.85 -3.07
C GLU A 169 -8.03 -8.10 -3.87
N ALA A 170 -6.77 -8.55 -3.84
CA ALA A 170 -6.37 -9.80 -4.46
C ALA A 170 -7.16 -11.00 -3.89
N LYS A 171 -7.42 -11.01 -2.58
CA LYS A 171 -8.27 -12.02 -1.94
C LYS A 171 -9.70 -11.98 -2.46
N GLN A 172 -10.28 -10.78 -2.61
CA GLN A 172 -11.64 -10.62 -3.16
C GLN A 172 -11.71 -11.11 -4.61
N LEU A 173 -10.69 -10.81 -5.42
CA LEU A 173 -10.57 -11.30 -6.79
C LEU A 173 -10.53 -12.85 -6.80
N MET A 174 -9.64 -13.47 -6.02
CA MET A 174 -9.51 -14.93 -5.98
C MET A 174 -10.77 -15.63 -5.47
N ALA A 175 -11.47 -15.03 -4.49
CA ALA A 175 -12.74 -15.55 -3.99
C ALA A 175 -13.82 -15.58 -5.10
N ARG A 176 -13.85 -14.55 -5.97
CA ARG A 176 -14.78 -14.51 -7.12
C ARG A 176 -14.44 -15.52 -8.20
N VAL A 177 -13.16 -15.86 -8.38
CA VAL A 177 -12.75 -16.96 -9.27
C VAL A 177 -13.33 -18.30 -8.78
N GLY A 178 -13.56 -18.45 -7.48
CA GLY A 178 -14.22 -19.64 -6.91
C GLY A 178 -13.35 -20.91 -6.88
N TRP A 179 -12.07 -20.82 -7.26
CA TRP A 179 -11.15 -21.96 -7.32
C TRP A 179 -10.24 -22.01 -6.09
N LYS A 180 -10.68 -22.74 -5.05
CA LYS A 180 -10.00 -22.82 -3.73
C LYS A 180 -8.52 -23.21 -3.80
N MET A 181 -8.14 -24.15 -4.67
CA MET A 181 -6.74 -24.57 -4.82
C MET A 181 -5.87 -23.43 -5.38
N LEU A 182 -6.36 -22.74 -6.41
CA LEU A 182 -5.72 -21.56 -6.97
C LEU A 182 -5.63 -20.44 -5.92
N GLU A 183 -6.73 -20.13 -5.24
CA GLU A 183 -6.76 -19.12 -4.17
C GLU A 183 -5.69 -19.40 -3.11
N LYS A 184 -5.60 -20.64 -2.60
CA LYS A 184 -4.58 -21.03 -1.62
C LYS A 184 -3.16 -20.82 -2.17
N LYS A 185 -2.93 -21.24 -3.43
CA LYS A 185 -1.63 -21.12 -4.09
C LYS A 185 -1.23 -19.66 -4.32
N VAL A 186 -2.14 -18.81 -4.77
CA VAL A 186 -1.88 -17.39 -5.04
C VAL A 186 -1.71 -16.62 -3.73
N MET A 187 -2.65 -16.78 -2.80
CA MET A 187 -2.67 -16.01 -1.55
C MET A 187 -1.50 -16.33 -0.62
N SER A 188 -0.99 -17.57 -0.63
CA SER A 188 0.23 -17.90 0.14
C SER A 188 1.46 -17.12 -0.31
N ARG A 189 1.45 -16.56 -1.53
CA ARG A 189 2.57 -15.81 -2.12
C ARG A 189 2.32 -14.32 -2.00
N ILE A 190 1.10 -13.87 -2.31
CA ILE A 190 0.70 -12.45 -2.17
C ILE A 190 0.81 -11.95 -0.72
N LYS A 191 0.55 -12.80 0.28
CA LYS A 191 0.69 -12.40 1.70
C LYS A 191 2.11 -11.92 2.07
N ARG A 192 3.13 -12.26 1.28
CA ARG A 192 4.52 -11.78 1.45
C ARG A 192 4.66 -10.26 1.28
N LEU A 193 3.71 -9.61 0.60
CA LEU A 193 3.69 -8.14 0.47
C LEU A 193 3.68 -7.42 1.83
N ARG A 194 3.14 -8.03 2.90
CA ARG A 194 3.21 -7.47 4.27
C ARG A 194 4.62 -7.27 4.80
N GLY A 195 5.58 -8.03 4.26
CA GLY A 195 6.99 -7.93 4.63
C GLY A 195 7.73 -6.78 3.96
N ILE A 196 7.09 -6.04 3.04
CA ILE A 196 7.71 -4.92 2.35
C ILE A 196 7.92 -3.79 3.38
N SER A 197 9.19 -3.55 3.70
CA SER A 197 9.62 -2.44 4.55
C SER A 197 9.97 -1.21 3.71
N GLN A 198 10.59 -0.20 4.32
CA GLN A 198 11.12 0.97 3.61
C GLN A 198 12.24 0.60 2.62
N CYS A 199 12.98 -0.48 2.86
CA CYS A 199 14.02 -0.95 1.94
C CYS A 199 13.40 -1.28 0.56
N PRO A 200 13.94 -0.74 -0.54
CA PRO A 200 13.43 -1.00 -1.88
C PRO A 200 13.74 -2.42 -2.37
N VAL A 201 14.76 -3.10 -1.82
CA VAL A 201 15.11 -4.49 -2.22
C VAL A 201 14.06 -5.46 -1.67
N ILE A 202 13.29 -6.07 -2.57
CA ILE A 202 12.19 -6.96 -2.20
C ILE A 202 12.42 -8.42 -2.58
N TYR A 203 13.40 -8.71 -3.43
CA TYR A 203 13.77 -10.08 -3.81
C TYR A 203 15.25 -10.19 -4.15
N ILE A 204 15.88 -11.30 -3.79
CA ILE A 204 17.24 -11.70 -4.21
C ILE A 204 17.19 -13.17 -4.63
N GLY A 205 17.70 -13.50 -5.82
CA GLY A 205 17.76 -14.87 -6.32
C GLY A 205 18.93 -15.15 -7.26
N GLY A 206 19.16 -16.43 -7.53
CA GLY A 206 20.20 -16.92 -8.43
C GLY A 206 19.67 -17.59 -9.70
N ALA A 207 20.43 -17.44 -10.78
CA ALA A 207 20.24 -18.08 -12.07
C ALA A 207 21.43 -19.03 -12.33
N GLY A 208 21.14 -20.33 -12.42
CA GLY A 208 22.17 -21.33 -12.72
C GLY A 208 22.96 -21.83 -11.51
N THR A 209 22.37 -21.81 -10.31
CA THR A 209 23.01 -22.15 -9.01
C THR A 209 23.39 -23.62 -8.85
N GLN A 210 22.79 -24.52 -9.62
CA GLN A 210 23.10 -25.95 -9.55
C GLN A 210 24.09 -26.36 -10.67
N PRO A 211 24.98 -27.34 -10.41
CA PRO A 211 25.80 -27.95 -11.45
C PRO A 211 24.95 -28.42 -12.63
N GLY A 212 25.36 -28.09 -13.85
CA GLY A 212 24.62 -28.44 -15.07
C GLY A 212 23.32 -27.66 -15.32
N SER A 213 22.95 -26.72 -14.44
CA SER A 213 21.75 -25.89 -14.64
C SER A 213 21.88 -25.05 -15.91
N ARG A 214 20.82 -25.06 -16.72
CA ARG A 214 20.64 -24.23 -17.92
C ARG A 214 19.92 -22.91 -17.63
N ASN A 215 19.60 -22.62 -16.36
CA ASN A 215 18.90 -21.41 -16.00
C ASN A 215 19.82 -20.19 -16.14
N THR A 216 19.34 -19.17 -16.83
CA THR A 216 20.02 -17.90 -17.07
C THR A 216 19.24 -16.75 -16.44
N LEU A 217 19.85 -15.56 -16.35
CA LEU A 217 19.20 -14.34 -15.89
C LEU A 217 17.99 -14.02 -16.77
N LYS A 218 18.13 -14.09 -18.10
CA LYS A 218 17.02 -14.01 -19.06
C LYS A 218 15.91 -15.03 -18.80
N GLY A 219 16.29 -16.27 -18.51
CA GLY A 219 15.35 -17.33 -18.15
C GLY A 219 14.57 -17.02 -16.87
N ARG A 220 15.26 -16.59 -15.81
CA ARG A 220 14.63 -16.19 -14.54
C ARG A 220 13.69 -15.01 -14.69
N TYR A 221 14.08 -14.01 -15.48
CA TYR A 221 13.20 -12.90 -15.82
C TYR A 221 11.93 -13.38 -16.54
N SER A 222 12.08 -14.26 -17.54
CA SER A 222 10.94 -14.83 -18.26
C SER A 222 10.01 -15.66 -17.36
N GLU A 223 10.52 -16.31 -16.31
CA GLU A 223 9.69 -17.06 -15.35
C GLU A 223 8.69 -16.18 -14.58
N PHE A 224 8.91 -14.87 -14.47
CA PHE A 224 7.93 -13.94 -13.87
C PHE A 224 6.63 -13.86 -14.67
N SER A 225 6.57 -14.41 -15.89
CA SER A 225 5.33 -14.54 -16.68
C SER A 225 4.45 -15.73 -16.28
N GLY A 226 4.94 -16.69 -15.49
CA GLY A 226 4.08 -17.85 -15.14
C GLY A 226 4.65 -18.97 -14.28
N ARG A 227 5.93 -18.95 -13.90
CA ARG A 227 6.59 -20.07 -13.19
C ARG A 227 7.36 -19.66 -11.94
N HIS A 228 7.57 -18.36 -11.74
CA HIS A 228 8.34 -17.85 -10.63
C HIS A 228 7.51 -17.67 -9.35
N THR A 229 8.08 -17.98 -8.18
CA THR A 229 7.35 -17.90 -6.90
C THR A 229 6.99 -16.46 -6.50
N ALA A 230 7.77 -15.47 -6.97
CA ALA A 230 7.52 -14.06 -6.73
C ALA A 230 6.66 -13.39 -7.82
N MET A 231 6.16 -14.14 -8.82
CA MET A 231 5.37 -13.54 -9.92
C MET A 231 4.08 -12.86 -9.44
N TYR A 232 3.29 -13.51 -8.56
CA TYR A 232 2.02 -12.93 -8.12
C TYR A 232 2.21 -11.63 -7.33
N PRO A 233 3.13 -11.54 -6.35
CA PRO A 233 3.45 -10.26 -5.72
C PRO A 233 3.90 -9.18 -6.71
N VAL A 234 4.75 -9.51 -7.69
CA VAL A 234 5.22 -8.55 -8.70
C VAL A 234 4.05 -8.03 -9.54
N TRP A 235 3.17 -8.91 -10.03
CA TRP A 235 2.01 -8.50 -10.82
C TRP A 235 1.06 -7.59 -10.03
N ILE A 236 0.85 -7.90 -8.75
CA ILE A 236 -0.01 -7.08 -7.87
C ILE A 236 0.60 -5.70 -7.66
N LEU A 237 1.90 -5.60 -7.40
CA LEU A 237 2.59 -4.32 -7.26
C LEU A 237 2.45 -3.48 -8.54
N LEU A 238 2.72 -4.07 -9.71
CA LEU A 238 2.57 -3.41 -11.01
C LEU A 238 1.12 -2.98 -11.27
N TYR A 239 0.14 -3.85 -10.99
CA TYR A 239 -1.29 -3.55 -11.15
C TYR A 239 -1.72 -2.31 -10.34
N PHE A 240 -1.17 -2.14 -9.15
CA PHE A 240 -1.43 -0.98 -8.30
C PHE A 240 -0.49 0.20 -8.56
N GLY A 241 0.22 0.20 -9.68
CA GLY A 241 1.04 1.34 -10.14
C GLY A 241 2.34 1.53 -9.38
N TRP A 242 2.87 0.49 -8.73
CA TRP A 242 4.24 0.51 -8.24
C TRP A 242 5.19 0.27 -9.40
N GLU A 243 6.29 1.01 -9.43
CA GLU A 243 7.33 0.87 -10.45
C GLU A 243 8.47 0.05 -9.85
N LEU A 244 8.87 -1.02 -10.53
CA LEU A 244 9.90 -1.95 -10.08
C LEU A 244 11.03 -1.99 -11.09
N GLU A 245 12.21 -2.37 -10.62
CA GLU A 245 13.37 -2.64 -11.46
C GLU A 245 13.82 -4.09 -11.29
N PHE A 246 14.23 -4.68 -12.40
CA PHE A 246 14.96 -5.93 -12.44
C PHE A 246 16.45 -5.62 -12.50
N GLY A 247 17.18 -6.05 -11.47
CA GLY A 247 18.61 -5.88 -11.38
C GLY A 247 19.35 -7.20 -11.57
N TRP A 248 20.50 -7.20 -12.23
CA TRP A 248 21.33 -8.40 -12.38
C TRP A 248 22.83 -8.14 -12.32
N LYS A 249 23.56 -9.20 -11.99
CA LYS A 249 25.02 -9.28 -12.06
C LYS A 249 25.39 -10.68 -12.54
N ALA A 250 26.09 -10.76 -13.68
CA ALA A 250 26.59 -12.02 -14.20
C ALA A 250 27.72 -12.56 -13.31
N THR A 251 27.74 -13.88 -13.11
CA THR A 251 28.81 -14.56 -12.35
C THR A 251 28.87 -16.04 -12.71
N ASN A 252 30.07 -16.61 -12.61
CA ASN A 252 30.32 -18.04 -12.80
C ASN A 252 29.91 -18.88 -11.58
N ASP A 253 29.77 -18.25 -10.40
CA ASP A 253 29.31 -18.89 -9.16
C ASP A 253 28.09 -18.17 -8.57
N PRO A 254 26.92 -18.31 -9.22
CA PRO A 254 25.69 -17.66 -8.77
C PRO A 254 25.20 -18.19 -7.41
N ALA A 255 25.57 -19.42 -7.01
CA ALA A 255 25.14 -19.99 -5.74
C ALA A 255 25.82 -19.30 -4.56
N ASN A 256 27.15 -19.17 -4.62
CA ASN A 256 27.90 -18.46 -3.57
C ASN A 256 27.53 -16.98 -3.53
N GLU A 257 27.43 -16.32 -4.67
CA GLU A 257 27.07 -14.89 -4.74
C GLU A 257 25.67 -14.63 -4.17
N GLU A 258 24.66 -15.47 -4.49
CA GLU A 258 23.32 -15.35 -3.93
C GLU A 258 23.33 -15.52 -2.40
N ALA A 259 24.07 -16.52 -1.90
CA ALA A 259 24.20 -16.78 -0.48
C ALA A 259 24.88 -15.61 0.25
N GLU A 260 25.94 -15.04 -0.34
CA GLU A 260 26.64 -13.90 0.21
C GLU A 260 25.76 -12.64 0.23
N LEU A 261 25.03 -12.37 -0.85
CA LEU A 261 24.10 -11.24 -0.92
C LEU A 261 23.01 -11.35 0.15
N LYS A 262 22.38 -12.53 0.29
CA LYS A 262 21.37 -12.76 1.33
C LYS A 262 21.95 -12.64 2.73
N ARG A 263 23.19 -13.11 2.95
CA ARG A 263 23.89 -12.97 4.24
C ARG A 263 24.17 -11.51 4.57
N LYS A 264 24.68 -10.72 3.63
CA LYS A 264 24.92 -9.27 3.82
C LYS A 264 23.60 -8.52 4.04
N TYR A 265 22.57 -8.82 3.26
CA TYR A 265 21.23 -8.26 3.46
C TYR A 265 20.71 -8.54 4.88
N ARG A 266 20.79 -9.79 5.36
CA ARG A 266 20.37 -10.16 6.71
C ARG A 266 21.08 -9.36 7.80
N LYS A 267 22.40 -9.14 7.67
CA LYS A 267 23.15 -8.32 8.62
C LYS A 267 22.64 -6.88 8.70
N ILE A 268 22.25 -6.30 7.55
CA ILE A 268 21.68 -4.95 7.48
C ILE A 268 20.23 -4.93 8.02
N HIS A 269 19.50 -6.03 7.87
CA HIS A 269 18.06 -6.11 8.11
C HIS A 269 17.66 -7.01 9.30
N GLN A 270 18.48 -7.08 10.36
CA GLN A 270 18.18 -7.79 11.60
C GLN A 270 17.78 -9.26 11.36
N GLU A 271 18.61 -9.97 10.58
CA GLU A 271 18.44 -11.36 10.18
C GLU A 271 17.24 -11.67 9.28
N ARG A 272 16.52 -10.65 8.79
CA ARG A 272 15.40 -10.84 7.86
C ARG A 272 15.87 -10.94 6.41
N LEU A 273 15.19 -11.75 5.63
CA LEU A 273 15.33 -11.81 4.17
C LEU A 273 14.44 -10.75 3.48
N PRO A 274 14.70 -10.43 2.19
CA PRO A 274 13.81 -9.58 1.42
C PRO A 274 12.38 -10.12 1.39
N ALA A 275 11.39 -9.21 1.35
CA ALA A 275 9.99 -9.52 1.58
C ALA A 275 9.43 -10.70 0.75
N LEU A 276 9.85 -10.82 -0.51
CA LEU A 276 9.30 -11.80 -1.45
C LEU A 276 10.07 -13.12 -1.51
N VAL A 277 11.20 -13.22 -0.81
CA VAL A 277 11.91 -14.48 -0.62
C VAL A 277 11.12 -15.33 0.37
N GLU A 278 11.00 -16.63 0.11
CA GLU A 278 10.38 -17.55 1.06
C GLU A 278 11.24 -17.60 2.33
N GLN A 279 10.62 -17.27 3.46
CA GLN A 279 11.25 -17.32 4.79
C GLN A 279 11.20 -18.73 5.36
#